data_AF-A0A1I5T0S9-F1
#
_entry.id   AF-A0A1I5T0S9-F1
#
_cell.length_a   1.000
_cell.length_b   1.000
_cell.length_c   1.000
_cell.angle_alpha   90.00
_cell.angle_beta   90.00
_cell.angle_gamma   90.00
#
_symmetry.space_group_name_H-M   'P 1'
#
loop_
_entity.id
_entity.type
_entity.pdbx_description
1 polymer ?
#
loop_
_entity_poly.entity_id
_entity_poly.type
_entity_poly.pdbx_seq_one_letter_code
_entity_poly.pdbx_strand_id
1 'polypeptide(L)'
;MHIRQQMEIINTCNCRITELYGEWAKQHGMSYHAMITLYALNQDRKCTQKQIAEEWLIPKQTVNTVVKDLERRGYLCFEPGRDQKEKLVCFTPQGKLYAAEVLEELYQMEDRVMERMGAALCQALVDSNAAFAQALADEVSHGA
;
A
#
# COMPACT_ATOMS: atom_id res chain seq x y z
N MET A 1 -27.96 -1.10 -15.19
CA MET A 1 -27.02 -2.14 -14.73
C MET A 1 -27.57 -2.72 -13.44
N HIS A 2 -27.63 -4.05 -13.29
CA HIS A 2 -28.13 -4.66 -12.04
C HIS A 2 -27.03 -4.61 -10.97
N ILE A 3 -27.38 -4.41 -9.68
CA ILE A 3 -26.42 -4.24 -8.57
C ILE A 3 -25.34 -5.33 -8.57
N ARG A 4 -25.72 -6.59 -8.79
CA ARG A 4 -24.78 -7.72 -8.85
C ARG A 4 -23.74 -7.59 -9.97
N GLN A 5 -24.16 -7.12 -11.13
CA GLN A 5 -23.24 -6.86 -12.25
C GLN A 5 -22.27 -5.71 -11.94
N GLN A 6 -22.70 -4.69 -11.20
CA GLN A 6 -21.79 -3.61 -10.76
C GLN A 6 -20.73 -4.13 -9.82
N MET A 7 -21.12 -4.98 -8.86
CA MET A 7 -20.18 -5.61 -7.93
C MET A 7 -19.17 -6.53 -8.62
N GLU A 8 -19.61 -7.31 -9.61
CA GLU A 8 -18.70 -8.13 -10.42
C GLU A 8 -17.66 -7.30 -11.17
N ILE A 9 -18.08 -6.18 -11.77
CA ILE A 9 -17.18 -5.26 -12.46
C ILE A 9 -16.17 -4.66 -11.49
N ILE A 10 -16.62 -4.14 -10.34
CA ILE A 10 -15.74 -3.55 -9.31
C ILE A 10 -14.70 -4.58 -8.85
N ASN A 11 -15.12 -5.80 -8.52
CA ASN A 11 -14.20 -6.85 -8.09
C ASN A 11 -13.18 -7.22 -9.17
N THR A 12 -13.63 -7.33 -10.42
CA THR A 12 -12.76 -7.62 -11.57
C THR A 12 -11.73 -6.51 -11.78
N CYS A 13 -12.15 -5.25 -11.68
CA CYS A 13 -11.26 -4.10 -11.76
C CYS A 13 -10.22 -4.11 -10.63
N ASN A 14 -10.63 -4.36 -9.38
CA ASN A 14 -9.72 -4.43 -8.24
C ASN A 14 -8.65 -5.52 -8.40
N CYS A 15 -9.05 -6.70 -8.88
CA CYS A 15 -8.12 -7.78 -9.20
C CYS A 15 -7.12 -7.37 -10.29
N ARG A 16 -7.60 -6.75 -11.37
CA ARG A 16 -6.75 -6.32 -12.48
C ARG A 16 -5.78 -5.20 -12.07
N ILE A 17 -6.22 -4.26 -11.25
CA ILE A 17 -5.36 -3.20 -10.70
C ILE A 17 -4.24 -3.82 -9.85
N THR A 18 -4.60 -4.75 -8.95
CA THR A 18 -3.62 -5.47 -8.11
C THR A 18 -2.60 -6.24 -8.96
N GLU A 19 -3.07 -6.92 -10.02
CA GLU A 19 -2.21 -7.63 -10.96
C GLU A 19 -1.23 -6.67 -11.67
N LEU A 20 -1.70 -5.51 -12.15
CA LEU A 20 -0.88 -4.52 -12.83
C LEU A 20 0.23 -3.95 -11.93
N TYR A 21 -0.07 -3.66 -10.67
CA TYR A 21 0.97 -3.30 -9.69
C TYR A 21 1.96 -4.44 -9.47
N GLY A 22 1.50 -5.69 -9.49
CA GLY A 22 2.37 -6.87 -9.42
C GLY A 22 3.25 -7.06 -10.64
N GLU A 23 2.73 -6.80 -11.85
CA GLU A 23 3.50 -6.78 -13.09
C GLU A 23 4.57 -5.68 -13.07
N TRP A 24 4.19 -4.46 -12.65
CA TRP A 24 5.12 -3.35 -12.47
C TRP A 24 6.24 -3.72 -11.48
N ALA A 25 5.90 -4.25 -10.30
CA ALA A 25 6.89 -4.64 -9.30
C ALA A 25 7.90 -5.66 -9.85
N LYS A 26 7.42 -6.66 -10.60
CA LYS A 26 8.28 -7.67 -11.25
C LYS A 26 9.24 -7.05 -12.26
N GLN A 27 8.76 -6.09 -13.06
CA GLN A 27 9.60 -5.37 -14.03
C GLN A 27 10.72 -4.57 -13.34
N HIS A 28 10.49 -4.12 -12.10
CA HIS A 28 11.46 -3.40 -11.27
C HIS A 28 12.22 -4.33 -10.30
N GLY A 29 12.21 -5.64 -10.55
CA GLY A 29 13.01 -6.62 -9.82
C GLY A 29 12.56 -6.88 -8.37
N MET A 30 11.32 -6.54 -8.01
CA MET A 30 10.78 -6.77 -6.66
C MET A 30 9.44 -7.50 -6.67
N SER A 31 9.05 -8.04 -5.51
CA SER A 31 7.72 -8.62 -5.34
C SER A 31 6.67 -7.54 -5.08
N TYR A 32 5.41 -7.82 -5.42
CA TYR A 32 4.27 -6.94 -5.08
C TYR A 32 4.26 -6.58 -3.59
N HIS A 33 4.47 -7.57 -2.71
CA HIS A 33 4.47 -7.32 -1.28
C HIS A 33 5.66 -6.49 -0.80
N ALA A 34 6.82 -6.60 -1.44
CA ALA A 34 7.96 -5.72 -1.15
C ALA A 34 7.63 -4.28 -1.56
N MET A 35 7.13 -4.08 -2.78
CA MET A 35 6.70 -2.78 -3.28
C MET A 35 5.66 -2.13 -2.36
N ILE A 36 4.57 -2.83 -2.02
CA ILE A 36 3.51 -2.26 -1.20
C ILE A 36 3.95 -2.02 0.26
N THR A 37 4.89 -2.82 0.79
CA THR A 37 5.51 -2.56 2.10
C THR A 37 6.36 -1.29 2.07
N LEU A 38 7.15 -1.08 1.00
CA LEU A 38 7.93 0.16 0.80
C LEU A 38 7.01 1.37 0.65
N TYR A 39 5.93 1.24 -0.11
CA TYR A 39 4.91 2.27 -0.29
C TYR A 39 4.29 2.66 1.06
N ALA A 40 3.84 1.67 1.85
CA ALA A 40 3.29 1.85 3.19
C ALA A 40 4.27 2.57 4.14
N LEU A 41 5.52 2.10 4.19
CA LEU A 41 6.57 2.70 5.01
C LEU A 41 6.90 4.13 4.61
N ASN A 42 6.74 4.48 3.33
CA ASN A 42 7.02 5.83 2.85
C ASN A 42 5.87 6.80 3.15
N GLN A 43 4.62 6.32 3.16
CA GLN A 43 3.47 7.12 3.58
C GLN A 43 3.50 7.41 5.09
N ASP A 44 3.76 6.37 5.90
CA ASP A 44 3.82 6.52 7.36
C ASP A 44 5.26 6.65 7.86
N ARG A 45 5.64 7.88 8.23
CA ARG A 45 6.99 8.17 8.72
C ARG A 45 7.35 7.39 10.01
N LYS A 46 6.37 6.83 10.72
CA LYS A 46 6.55 6.05 11.96
C LYS A 46 5.41 5.05 12.16
N CYS A 47 5.61 3.80 11.75
CA CYS A 47 4.65 2.73 11.98
C CYS A 47 5.36 1.46 12.49
N THR A 48 4.60 0.58 13.12
CA THR A 48 5.07 -0.77 13.49
C THR A 48 4.82 -1.76 12.35
N GLN A 49 5.58 -2.86 12.32
CA GLN A 49 5.31 -3.97 11.38
C GLN A 49 3.89 -4.52 11.52
N LYS A 50 3.31 -4.44 12.73
CA LYS A 50 1.93 -4.83 13.01
C LYS A 50 0.94 -3.92 12.28
N GLN A 51 1.13 -2.59 12.39
CA GLN A 51 0.29 -1.61 11.70
C GLN A 51 0.34 -1.80 10.19
N ILE A 52 1.54 -1.93 9.61
CA ILE A 52 1.69 -2.19 8.16
C ILE A 52 0.93 -3.45 7.74
N ALA A 53 1.07 -4.54 8.49
CA ALA A 53 0.39 -5.79 8.17
C ALA A 53 -1.14 -5.67 8.24
N GLU A 54 -1.67 -4.91 9.21
CA GLU A 54 -3.10 -4.76 9.45
C GLU A 54 -3.73 -3.75 8.47
N GLU A 55 -3.10 -2.60 8.25
CA GLU A 55 -3.62 -1.52 7.40
C GLU A 55 -3.50 -1.85 5.91
N TRP A 56 -2.43 -2.54 5.50
CA TRP A 56 -2.18 -2.88 4.09
C TRP A 56 -2.55 -4.33 3.75
N LEU A 57 -3.18 -5.05 4.68
CA LEU A 57 -3.62 -6.45 4.52
C LEU A 57 -2.50 -7.39 4.05
N ILE A 58 -1.26 -7.13 4.49
CA ILE A 58 -0.10 -7.92 4.15
C ILE A 58 0.09 -8.99 5.22
N PRO A 59 0.34 -10.27 4.85
CA PRO A 59 0.66 -11.29 5.84
C PRO A 59 1.83 -10.86 6.74
N LYS A 60 1.67 -10.99 8.07
CA LYS A 60 2.68 -10.58 9.06
C LYS A 60 4.07 -11.17 8.77
N GLN A 61 4.13 -12.43 8.32
CA GLN A 61 5.38 -13.08 7.93
C GLN A 61 6.07 -12.40 6.74
N THR A 62 5.29 -11.91 5.78
CA THR A 62 5.78 -11.20 4.60
C THR A 62 6.32 -9.82 4.99
N VAL A 63 5.58 -9.04 5.78
CA VAL A 63 6.07 -7.75 6.32
C VAL A 63 7.37 -7.96 7.08
N ASN A 64 7.41 -8.96 7.98
CA ASN A 64 8.62 -9.28 8.75
C ASN A 64 9.81 -9.63 7.85
N THR A 65 9.59 -10.40 6.79
CA THR A 65 10.65 -10.80 5.85
C THR A 65 11.19 -9.59 5.09
N VAL A 66 10.31 -8.74 4.56
CA VAL A 66 10.69 -7.53 3.82
C VAL A 66 11.42 -6.55 4.72
N VAL A 67 10.88 -6.25 5.90
CA VAL A 67 11.49 -5.30 6.84
C VAL A 67 12.86 -5.78 7.30
N LYS A 68 13.02 -7.07 7.63
CA LYS A 68 14.33 -7.63 8.00
C LYS A 68 15.33 -7.62 6.84
N ASP A 69 14.88 -7.75 5.59
CA ASP A 69 15.76 -7.61 4.44
C ASP A 69 16.27 -6.17 4.30
N LEU A 70 15.36 -5.20 4.33
CA LEU A 70 15.69 -3.78 4.24
C LEU A 70 16.53 -3.29 5.43
N GLU A 71 16.28 -3.80 6.64
CA GLU A 71 17.12 -3.55 7.82
C GLU A 71 18.54 -4.10 7.62
N ARG A 72 18.69 -5.36 7.18
CA ARG A 72 20.00 -5.96 6.90
C ARG A 72 20.79 -5.21 5.83
N ARG A 73 20.10 -4.59 4.88
CA ARG A 73 20.68 -3.73 3.84
C ARG A 73 21.00 -2.31 4.33
N GLY A 74 20.68 -1.98 5.58
CA GLY A 74 20.95 -0.67 6.19
C GLY A 74 19.93 0.42 5.83
N TYR A 75 18.79 0.06 5.22
CA TYR A 75 17.76 1.01 4.81
C TYR A 75 16.73 1.29 5.91
N LEU A 76 16.52 0.33 6.80
CA LEU A 76 15.62 0.50 7.94
C LEU A 76 16.37 0.41 9.26
N CYS A 77 15.85 1.08 10.26
CA CYS A 77 16.21 0.93 11.66
C CYS A 77 14.95 0.82 12.52
N PHE A 78 15.13 0.35 13.75
CA PHE A 78 14.07 0.31 14.74
C PHE A 78 14.28 1.36 15.82
N GLU A 79 13.25 2.17 16.06
CA GLU A 79 13.19 3.10 17.18
C GLU A 79 12.20 2.57 18.24
N PRO A 80 12.46 2.82 19.54
CA PRO A 80 11.47 2.53 20.57
C PRO A 80 10.19 3.36 20.32
N GLY A 81 9.04 2.70 20.40
CA GLY A 81 7.72 3.34 20.34
C GLY A 81 7.33 4.01 21.65
N ARG A 82 6.03 4.24 21.84
CA ARG A 82 5.52 4.81 23.11
C ARG A 82 5.72 3.82 24.25
N ASP A 83 5.51 2.54 23.97
CA ASP A 83 5.80 1.45 24.91
C ASP A 83 7.14 0.77 24.55
N GLN A 84 7.88 0.29 25.55
CA GLN A 84 9.16 -0.40 25.35
C GLN A 84 9.07 -1.66 24.48
N LYS A 85 7.86 -2.21 24.29
CA LYS A 85 7.60 -3.38 23.44
C LYS A 85 7.33 -2.99 21.98
N GLU A 86 6.97 -1.74 21.71
CA GLU A 86 6.73 -1.26 20.36
C GLU A 86 8.05 -0.91 19.69
N LYS A 87 8.24 -1.43 18.47
CA LYS A 87 9.38 -1.10 17.63
C LYS A 87 8.85 -0.40 16.37
N LEU A 88 9.10 0.89 16.29
CA LEU A 88 8.78 1.69 15.12
C LEU A 88 9.81 1.41 14.04
N VAL A 89 9.33 1.16 12.83
CA VAL A 89 10.15 1.00 11.64
C VAL A 89 10.40 2.38 11.05
N CYS A 90 11.66 2.75 10.92
CA CYS A 90 12.07 4.05 10.39
C CYS A 90 13.06 3.87 9.24
N PHE A 91 12.95 4.68 8.20
CA PHE A 91 14.00 4.75 7.19
C PHE A 91 15.25 5.43 7.74
N THR A 92 16.41 4.82 7.49
CA THR A 92 17.71 5.50 7.61
C THR A 92 17.83 6.57 6.51
N PRO A 93 18.81 7.49 6.59
CA PRO A 93 19.07 8.43 5.50
C PRO A 93 19.28 7.73 4.14
N GLN A 94 20.01 6.61 4.13
CA GLN A 94 20.21 5.81 2.91
C GLN A 94 18.92 5.11 2.47
N GLY A 95 18.11 4.62 3.42
CA GLY A 95 16.82 4.01 3.11
C GLY A 95 15.82 4.99 2.50
N LYS A 96 15.82 6.26 2.92
CA LYS A 96 14.99 7.30 2.30
C LYS A 96 15.38 7.55 0.85
N LEU A 97 16.68 7.58 0.55
CA LEU A 97 17.17 7.73 -0.83
C LEU A 97 16.76 6.52 -1.68
N TYR A 98 16.96 5.31 -1.16
CA TYR A 98 16.54 4.08 -1.83
C TYR A 98 15.03 4.04 -2.08
N ALA A 99 14.22 4.36 -1.05
CA ALA A 99 12.77 4.37 -1.18
C ALA A 99 12.30 5.43 -2.17
N ALA A 100 12.89 6.63 -2.15
CA ALA A 100 12.59 7.67 -3.12
C ALA A 100 12.91 7.21 -4.55
N GLU A 101 14.09 6.64 -4.79
CA GLU A 101 14.48 6.13 -6.12
C GLU A 101 13.51 5.06 -6.65
N VAL A 102 13.16 4.09 -5.80
CA VAL A 102 12.24 3.00 -6.16
C VAL A 102 10.81 3.50 -6.38
N LEU A 103 10.31 4.38 -5.51
CA LEU A 103 8.91 4.82 -5.54
C LEU A 103 8.68 5.96 -6.53
N GLU A 104 9.72 6.70 -6.92
CA GLU A 104 9.60 7.78 -7.91
C GLU A 104 9.04 7.27 -9.24
N GLU A 105 9.56 6.15 -9.77
CA GLU A 105 9.06 5.57 -11.01
C GLU A 105 7.60 5.09 -10.90
N LEU A 106 7.20 4.63 -9.70
CA LEU A 106 5.83 4.23 -9.39
C LEU A 106 4.91 5.45 -9.35
N TYR A 107 5.30 6.50 -8.64
CA TYR A 107 4.54 7.74 -8.52
C TYR A 107 4.36 8.40 -9.88
N GLN A 108 5.40 8.44 -10.71
CA GLN A 108 5.28 8.96 -12.07
C GLN A 108 4.32 8.13 -12.94
N MET A 109 4.24 6.81 -12.72
CA MET A 109 3.25 5.98 -13.38
C MET A 109 1.83 6.32 -12.89
N GLU A 110 1.62 6.43 -11.59
CA GLU A 110 0.35 6.80 -10.97
C GLU A 110 -0.11 8.19 -11.45
N ASP A 111 0.78 9.18 -11.49
CA ASP A 111 0.52 10.54 -11.98
C ASP A 111 0.04 10.51 -13.43
N ARG A 112 0.74 9.80 -14.33
CA ARG A 112 0.31 9.65 -15.73
C ARG A 112 -1.06 8.99 -15.87
N VAL A 113 -1.38 8.03 -15.00
CA VAL A 113 -2.71 7.39 -14.98
C VAL A 113 -3.77 8.40 -14.57
N MET A 114 -3.54 9.16 -13.50
CA MET A 114 -4.47 10.17 -12.99
C MET A 114 -4.66 11.32 -13.99
N GLU A 115 -3.58 11.80 -14.61
CA GLU A 115 -3.64 12.80 -15.68
C GLU A 115 -4.46 12.32 -16.87
N ARG A 116 -4.26 11.07 -17.31
CA ARG A 116 -5.00 10.47 -18.44
C ARG A 116 -6.48 10.30 -18.13
N MET A 117 -6.83 9.99 -16.88
CA MET A 117 -8.23 9.89 -16.45
C MET A 117 -8.89 11.27 -16.34
N GLY A 118 -8.11 12.30 -16.00
CA GLY A 118 -8.58 13.66 -15.81
C GLY A 118 -9.22 13.89 -14.44
N ALA A 119 -9.06 15.11 -13.93
CA ALA A 119 -9.37 15.47 -12.54
C ALA A 119 -10.80 15.12 -12.10
N ALA A 120 -11.80 15.28 -12.96
CA ALA A 120 -13.19 14.98 -12.62
C ALA A 120 -13.44 13.49 -12.36
N LEU A 121 -12.89 12.60 -13.20
CA LEU A 121 -13.01 11.15 -13.00
C LEU A 121 -12.17 10.69 -11.81
N CYS A 122 -10.98 11.27 -11.62
CA CYS A 122 -10.14 11.00 -10.45
C CYS A 122 -10.87 11.35 -9.14
N GLN A 123 -11.48 12.53 -9.06
CA GLN A 123 -12.24 12.93 -7.88
C GLN A 123 -13.43 11.99 -7.63
N ALA A 124 -14.20 11.67 -8.68
CA ALA A 124 -15.30 10.73 -8.57
C ALA A 124 -14.86 9.33 -8.13
N LEU A 125 -13.69 8.86 -8.59
CA LEU A 125 -13.11 7.59 -8.17
C LEU A 125 -12.75 7.60 -6.68
N VAL A 126 -12.07 8.65 -6.21
CA VAL A 126 -11.70 8.81 -4.79
C VAL A 126 -12.95 8.84 -3.92
N ASP A 127 -13.92 9.68 -4.25
CA ASP A 127 -15.16 9.84 -3.48
C ASP A 127 -15.96 8.53 -3.44
N SER A 128 -16.10 7.86 -4.58
CA SER A 128 -16.86 6.62 -4.68
C SER A 128 -16.18 5.47 -3.92
N ASN A 129 -14.85 5.35 -4.01
CA ASN A 129 -14.11 4.33 -3.27
C ASN A 129 -14.18 4.57 -1.76
N ALA A 130 -14.04 5.81 -1.30
CA ALA A 130 -14.15 6.16 0.11
C ALA A 130 -15.56 5.85 0.65
N ALA A 131 -16.61 6.26 -0.07
CA ALA A 131 -17.99 5.98 0.31
C ALA A 131 -18.28 4.47 0.31
N PHE A 132 -17.78 3.73 -0.69
CA PHE A 132 -17.95 2.29 -0.79
C PHE A 132 -17.27 1.55 0.37
N ALA A 133 -16.02 1.93 0.69
CA ALA A 133 -15.29 1.35 1.81
C ALA A 133 -15.98 1.61 3.16
N GLN A 134 -16.49 2.83 3.39
CA GLN A 134 -17.23 3.16 4.61
C GLN A 134 -18.52 2.35 4.73
N ALA A 135 -19.33 2.28 3.65
CA ALA A 135 -20.57 1.51 3.66
C ALA A 135 -20.33 0.01 3.90
N LEU A 136 -19.26 -0.55 3.32
CA LEU A 136 -18.86 -1.93 3.62
C LEU A 136 -18.43 -2.11 5.08
N ALA A 137 -17.67 -1.18 5.65
CA ALA A 137 -17.24 -1.25 7.04
C ALA A 137 -18.44 -1.20 8.00
N ASP A 138 -19.45 -0.38 7.69
CA ASP A 138 -20.69 -0.30 8.46
C ASP A 138 -21.42 -1.65 8.45
N GLU A 139 -21.63 -2.26 7.28
CA GLU A 139 -22.29 -3.56 7.17
C GLU A 139 -21.52 -4.68 7.90
N VAL A 140 -20.19 -4.72 7.79
CA VAL A 140 -19.36 -5.71 8.50
C VAL A 140 -19.42 -5.53 10.01
N SER A 141 -19.50 -4.29 10.50
CA SER A 141 -19.55 -3.98 11.94
C SER A 141 -20.93 -4.22 12.55
N HIS A 142 -22.02 -4.04 11.78
CA HIS A 142 -23.39 -4.32 12.24
C HIS A 142 -23.75 -5.82 12.16
N GLY A 143 -23.02 -6.60 11.37
CA GLY A 143 -23.18 -8.06 11.25
C GLY A 143 -22.38 -8.90 12.25
N ALA A 144 -21.65 -8.27 13.18
CA ALA A 144 -20.78 -8.92 14.18
C ALA A 144 -21.43 -9.03 15.57
#